data_AF-A0A6F9AXV6-F1
#
_entry.id   AF-A0A6F9AXV6-F1
#
_cell.length_a   1.000
_cell.length_b   1.000
_cell.length_c   1.000
_cell.angle_alpha   90.00
_cell.angle_beta   90.00
_cell.angle_gamma   90.00
#
_symmetry.space_group_name_H-M   'P 1'
#
loop_
_entity.id
_entity.type
_entity.pdbx_description
1 polymer ?
#
loop_
_entity_poly.entity_id
_entity_poly.type
_entity_poly.pdbx_seq_one_letter_code
_entity_poly.pdbx_strand_id
1 'polypeptide(L)'
;MTGLFPEEAQAPGSRPSSALNGALIPDDRFWLIDVCRRAVARLNIECPAPVGGGGAKRDWFDGRRLPSHTVPGKQLLPAVPACVAEAKLNWDKPLSRGRDKRGGPILTFPARSNHDRIKHEELRQLVTYLSTVPSEDVCKRGFTVIIDMRGSKWDLIKPLLKTLQEAFPAEICVALIIKPDNFWQKQKTNFGSAKFTFETSMVSVEGLTKLVDPSQLTDDFEGSLEYNHEEWMDLRVALEEFMGSAVHLLSRLEDLQELLAKKEFPVDVEGSRCLIDEHTQLKKKVMKAPVEELDREGQRLLQCIRSSDGFSGRNCISGSADFQSVVPKIASLLDKLHSTRQHLHQIWHVRKLKLDQCFQLRLFEQDAEKEVFLQSHTEIGVSYQHAMDLQTQHNHFAMNSMNAYVNINRIMSVASRLSEAGHYASQQIKQISAQLDQEWKGFAAALDERSTILAMSAFLAGVEAWCKICSEGGLPSEMQDLELAIHHHQTLYEQVTQAYTEDGKALLDVLQRPLSPGNSESLTATANYSKAVHCILDVVHEVLHHQRRLESIWQHRK
;
A
#
# COMPACT_ATOMS: atom_id res chain seq x y z
N MET A 1 -16.27 44.74 -2.26
CA MET A 1 -17.30 44.89 -3.30
C MET A 1 -17.52 43.51 -3.91
N THR A 2 -18.24 42.54 -3.32
CA THR A 2 -19.69 42.43 -3.02
C THR A 2 -20.60 42.74 -4.21
N GLY A 3 -21.39 41.74 -4.63
CA GLY A 3 -22.55 41.82 -5.54
C GLY A 3 -22.42 40.88 -6.75
N LEU A 4 -22.85 39.60 -6.72
CA LEU A 4 -24.20 39.01 -6.77
C LEU A 4 -24.92 39.11 -8.13
N PHE A 5 -25.35 37.92 -8.57
CA PHE A 5 -26.16 37.45 -9.71
C PHE A 5 -27.20 38.37 -10.36
N PRO A 6 -27.68 37.96 -11.55
CA PRO A 6 -29.11 37.84 -11.77
C PRO A 6 -29.57 36.39 -12.06
N GLU A 7 -30.67 36.06 -11.39
CA GLU A 7 -31.56 34.92 -11.56
C GLU A 7 -32.69 35.33 -12.53
N GLU A 8 -33.12 34.44 -13.42
CA GLU A 8 -34.53 34.18 -13.79
C GLU A 8 -34.63 33.39 -15.12
N ALA A 9 -35.28 32.23 -15.07
CA ALA A 9 -36.37 31.86 -15.97
C ALA A 9 -36.93 30.49 -15.56
N GLN A 10 -38.19 30.49 -15.15
CA GLN A 10 -38.97 29.32 -14.75
C GLN A 10 -40.22 29.19 -15.64
N ALA A 11 -40.66 27.94 -15.85
CA ALA A 11 -41.99 27.44 -16.31
C ALA A 11 -42.00 26.72 -17.68
N PRO A 12 -43.00 25.86 -17.98
CA PRO A 12 -43.81 24.96 -17.14
C PRO A 12 -43.82 23.50 -17.65
N GLY A 13 -44.43 22.59 -16.85
CA GLY A 13 -44.26 21.14 -16.99
C GLY A 13 -45.15 20.39 -17.99
N SER A 14 -45.01 19.06 -17.95
CA SER A 14 -46.02 18.08 -18.35
C SER A 14 -45.58 16.68 -17.89
N ARG A 15 -46.39 16.02 -17.05
CA ARG A 15 -46.40 14.56 -16.90
C ARG A 15 -47.20 13.97 -18.06
N PRO A 16 -46.92 12.70 -18.41
CA PRO A 16 -47.98 11.71 -18.24
C PRO A 16 -47.50 10.46 -17.48
N SER A 17 -48.49 9.77 -16.91
CA SER A 17 -48.40 8.55 -16.13
C SER A 17 -48.88 7.35 -16.96
N SER A 18 -48.61 6.15 -16.43
CA SER A 18 -49.08 4.79 -16.78
C SER A 18 -48.20 4.05 -17.79
N ALA A 19 -47.36 3.11 -17.34
CA ALA A 19 -47.62 1.77 -16.78
C ALA A 19 -47.61 0.70 -17.89
N LEU A 20 -46.62 -0.20 -17.84
CA LEU A 20 -46.82 -1.66 -17.77
C LEU A 20 -45.47 -2.41 -17.83
N ASN A 21 -45.45 -3.48 -17.03
CA ASN A 21 -44.65 -4.70 -17.15
C ASN A 21 -43.23 -4.73 -16.59
N GLY A 22 -43.15 -5.41 -15.45
CA GLY A 22 -41.91 -5.77 -14.78
C GLY A 22 -41.14 -6.85 -15.52
N ALA A 23 -39.83 -6.76 -15.36
CA ALA A 23 -38.92 -7.89 -15.39
C ALA A 23 -38.03 -7.72 -14.15
N LEU A 24 -38.28 -8.56 -13.14
CA LEU A 24 -37.37 -8.77 -12.03
C LEU A 24 -36.08 -9.36 -12.61
N ILE A 25 -34.99 -8.61 -12.50
CA ILE A 25 -33.63 -9.10 -12.75
C ILE A 25 -33.33 -10.14 -11.65
N PRO A 26 -32.87 -11.37 -11.97
CA PRO A 26 -32.57 -12.39 -10.99
C PRO A 26 -31.37 -11.98 -10.09
N ASP A 27 -31.51 -12.27 -8.80
CA ASP A 27 -30.48 -12.13 -7.77
C ASP A 27 -29.30 -13.09 -8.05
N ASP A 28 -28.16 -12.56 -8.52
CA ASP A 28 -26.92 -13.32 -8.76
C ASP A 28 -26.26 -13.88 -7.47
N ARG A 29 -26.94 -13.81 -6.32
CA ARG A 29 -26.48 -14.34 -5.03
C ARG A 29 -26.73 -15.83 -4.83
N PHE A 30 -27.46 -16.48 -5.73
CA PHE A 30 -27.80 -17.91 -5.60
C PHE A 30 -26.79 -18.87 -6.26
N TRP A 31 -25.88 -18.41 -7.12
CA TRP A 31 -24.98 -19.32 -7.86
C TRP A 31 -23.85 -19.88 -6.99
N LEU A 32 -23.29 -19.10 -6.06
CA LEU A 32 -22.13 -19.51 -5.25
C LEU A 32 -22.49 -20.57 -4.20
N ILE A 33 -23.68 -20.49 -3.62
CA ILE A 33 -24.18 -21.47 -2.63
C ILE A 33 -24.46 -22.82 -3.29
N ASP A 34 -24.96 -22.79 -4.53
CA ASP A 34 -25.28 -23.99 -5.30
C ASP A 34 -24.04 -24.69 -5.90
N VAL A 35 -22.98 -23.91 -6.16
CA VAL A 35 -21.63 -24.44 -6.49
C VAL A 35 -21.01 -25.08 -5.25
N CYS A 36 -21.12 -24.45 -4.08
CA CYS A 36 -20.64 -25.00 -2.81
C CYS A 36 -21.39 -26.29 -2.44
N ARG A 37 -22.71 -26.37 -2.62
CA ARG A 37 -23.48 -27.61 -2.38
C ARG A 37 -23.10 -28.74 -3.33
N ARG A 38 -22.86 -28.44 -4.61
CA ARG A 38 -22.41 -29.44 -5.60
C ARG A 38 -20.97 -29.92 -5.36
N ALA A 39 -20.11 -29.07 -4.81
CA ALA A 39 -18.77 -29.44 -4.37
C ALA A 39 -18.79 -30.33 -3.11
N VAL A 40 -19.67 -30.01 -2.14
CA VAL A 40 -19.83 -30.78 -0.89
C VAL A 40 -20.41 -32.18 -1.15
N ALA A 41 -21.35 -32.32 -2.09
CA ALA A 41 -21.91 -33.62 -2.49
C ALA A 41 -20.89 -34.55 -3.18
N ARG A 42 -19.80 -34.01 -3.75
CA ARG A 42 -18.71 -34.80 -4.35
C ARG A 42 -17.60 -35.19 -3.35
N LEU A 43 -17.56 -34.53 -2.19
CA LEU A 43 -16.47 -34.67 -1.21
C LEU A 43 -16.87 -35.43 0.07
N ASN A 44 -18.13 -35.86 0.18
CA ASN A 44 -18.65 -36.67 1.30
C ASN A 44 -18.36 -36.06 2.69
N ILE A 45 -18.48 -34.74 2.82
CA ILE A 45 -18.33 -34.00 4.08
C ILE A 45 -19.72 -33.60 4.58
N GLU A 46 -20.13 -34.05 5.76
CA GLU A 46 -21.41 -33.69 6.37
C GLU A 46 -21.44 -32.21 6.80
N CYS A 47 -22.51 -31.49 6.40
CA CYS A 47 -22.76 -30.13 6.88
C CYS A 47 -23.60 -30.17 8.17
N PRO A 48 -23.22 -29.43 9.23
CA PRO A 48 -23.99 -29.37 10.46
C PRO A 48 -25.29 -28.55 10.27
N ALA A 49 -26.38 -29.04 10.85
CA ALA A 49 -27.71 -28.41 10.78
C ALA A 49 -27.79 -27.09 11.58
N PRO A 50 -28.63 -26.13 11.16
CA PRO A 50 -28.74 -24.85 11.84
C PRO A 50 -29.59 -24.96 13.11
N VAL A 51 -29.03 -24.57 14.25
CA VAL A 51 -29.79 -24.38 15.50
C VAL A 51 -30.41 -22.98 15.50
N GLY A 52 -31.72 -22.93 15.69
CA GLY A 52 -32.53 -21.71 15.58
C GLY A 52 -32.42 -20.73 16.75
N GLY A 53 -32.48 -19.45 16.40
CA GLY A 53 -33.32 -18.42 17.03
C GLY A 53 -33.04 -17.98 18.47
N GLY A 54 -32.41 -16.80 18.63
CA GLY A 54 -32.67 -15.92 19.78
C GLY A 54 -31.51 -15.00 20.19
N GLY A 55 -31.59 -13.71 19.84
CA GLY A 55 -30.86 -12.61 20.50
C GLY A 55 -29.52 -12.20 19.87
N ALA A 56 -29.54 -11.10 19.13
CA ALA A 56 -28.35 -10.52 18.50
C ALA A 56 -27.32 -10.01 19.53
N LYS A 57 -26.21 -10.73 19.69
CA LYS A 57 -24.90 -10.15 20.04
C LYS A 57 -24.07 -10.06 18.77
N ARG A 58 -23.49 -8.88 18.52
CA ARG A 58 -22.52 -8.66 17.44
C ARG A 58 -21.22 -9.36 17.84
N ASP A 59 -21.10 -10.63 17.48
CA ASP A 59 -19.84 -11.36 17.51
C ASP A 59 -18.95 -10.81 16.40
N TRP A 60 -17.99 -9.98 16.79
CA TRP A 60 -16.90 -9.59 15.93
C TRP A 60 -15.83 -10.68 15.97
N PHE A 61 -15.74 -11.40 14.85
CA PHE A 61 -14.64 -12.27 14.42
C PHE A 61 -14.57 -13.67 15.04
N ASP A 62 -15.15 -14.63 14.32
CA ASP A 62 -14.56 -15.96 14.13
C ASP A 62 -13.68 -15.92 12.85
N GLY A 63 -12.52 -16.58 12.88
CA GLY A 63 -11.77 -16.87 11.64
C GLY A 63 -10.25 -16.68 11.66
N ARG A 64 -9.56 -17.71 12.14
CA ARG A 64 -8.23 -18.21 11.74
C ARG A 64 -6.99 -17.48 12.28
N ARG A 65 -6.32 -18.19 13.19
CA ARG A 65 -4.88 -18.13 13.52
C ARG A 65 -4.05 -17.90 12.25
N LEU A 66 -3.37 -16.75 12.18
CA LEU A 66 -2.15 -16.61 11.38
C LEU A 66 -1.01 -17.33 12.11
N PRO A 67 -0.01 -17.89 11.39
CA PRO A 67 1.08 -18.63 12.01
C PRO A 67 1.82 -17.76 13.02
N SER A 68 1.88 -18.22 14.27
CA SER A 68 2.69 -17.60 15.31
C SER A 68 4.16 -17.78 14.98
N HIS A 69 4.79 -16.75 14.42
CA HIS A 69 6.21 -16.52 14.68
C HIS A 69 6.29 -15.99 16.12
N THR A 70 6.28 -16.92 17.06
CA THR A 70 6.57 -16.64 18.47
C THR A 70 7.99 -16.10 18.55
N VAL A 71 8.13 -14.81 18.85
CA VAL A 71 9.37 -14.28 19.40
C VAL A 71 9.65 -15.06 20.68
N PRO A 72 10.77 -15.79 20.80
CA PRO A 72 11.06 -16.55 22.01
C PRO A 72 11.34 -15.56 23.15
N GLY A 73 10.57 -15.64 24.24
CA GLY A 73 10.89 -14.92 25.49
C GLY A 73 9.79 -14.11 26.14
N LYS A 74 8.55 -14.09 25.63
CA LYS A 74 7.41 -13.51 26.37
C LYS A 74 6.30 -14.54 26.48
N GLN A 75 6.28 -15.25 27.59
CA GLN A 75 5.12 -16.06 27.98
C GLN A 75 3.95 -15.07 28.14
N LEU A 76 2.99 -15.10 27.21
CA LEU A 76 1.75 -14.36 27.39
C LEU A 76 1.14 -14.84 28.71
N LEU A 77 0.93 -13.93 29.65
CA LEU A 77 0.11 -14.18 30.83
C LEU A 77 -1.21 -14.82 30.36
N PRO A 78 -1.77 -15.80 31.10
CA PRO A 78 -3.08 -16.37 30.78
C PRO A 78 -4.08 -15.23 30.59
N ALA A 79 -5.03 -15.37 29.66
CA ALA A 79 -5.97 -14.32 29.27
C ALA A 79 -6.65 -13.70 30.51
N VAL A 80 -6.07 -12.60 30.98
CA VAL A 80 -6.36 -11.94 32.25
C VAL A 80 -7.85 -11.65 32.47
N PRO A 81 -8.66 -11.31 31.44
CA PRO A 81 -10.09 -11.08 31.61
C PRO A 81 -10.88 -12.29 32.12
N ALA A 82 -10.48 -13.53 31.77
CA ALA A 82 -11.20 -14.73 32.18
C ALA A 82 -11.01 -15.04 33.68
N CYS A 83 -9.77 -14.93 34.18
CA CYS A 83 -9.46 -15.16 35.59
C CYS A 83 -10.08 -14.07 36.49
N VAL A 84 -10.11 -12.82 36.02
CA VAL A 84 -10.74 -11.71 36.74
C VAL A 84 -12.27 -11.82 36.70
N ALA A 85 -12.87 -12.24 35.58
CA ALA A 85 -14.30 -12.49 35.48
C ALA A 85 -14.74 -13.67 36.37
N GLU A 86 -13.98 -14.77 36.42
CA GLU A 86 -14.25 -15.88 37.33
C GLU A 86 -14.06 -15.50 38.80
N ALA A 87 -13.06 -14.66 39.12
CA ALA A 87 -12.93 -14.08 40.45
C ALA A 87 -14.14 -13.22 40.82
N LYS A 88 -14.71 -12.46 39.87
CA LYS A 88 -15.94 -11.67 40.07
C LYS A 88 -17.16 -12.55 40.38
N LEU A 89 -17.23 -13.75 39.82
CA LEU A 89 -18.35 -14.68 40.00
C LEU A 89 -18.23 -15.55 41.26
N ASN A 90 -16.99 -15.91 41.65
CA ASN A 90 -16.75 -16.97 42.64
C ASN A 90 -15.91 -16.53 43.85
N TRP A 91 -15.40 -15.29 43.89
CA TRP A 91 -14.44 -14.86 44.90
C TRP A 91 -14.91 -13.57 45.62
N ASP A 92 -15.64 -13.72 46.73
CA ASP A 92 -15.98 -12.60 47.63
C ASP A 92 -14.70 -11.90 48.15
N LYS A 93 -14.35 -10.74 47.60
CA LYS A 93 -13.36 -9.77 48.14
C LYS A 93 -11.91 -10.27 48.33
N PRO A 94 -11.15 -10.69 47.29
CA PRO A 94 -9.69 -10.78 47.42
C PRO A 94 -9.13 -9.36 47.52
N LEU A 95 -8.48 -9.01 48.62
CA LEU A 95 -7.85 -7.71 48.77
C LEU A 95 -6.35 -7.83 48.46
N SER A 96 -5.86 -7.10 47.46
CA SER A 96 -4.40 -6.94 47.21
C SER A 96 -3.88 -5.52 47.51
N ARG A 97 -4.69 -4.66 48.13
CA ARG A 97 -4.44 -3.21 48.19
C ARG A 97 -3.64 -2.74 49.40
N GLY A 98 -3.63 -3.48 50.50
CA GLY A 98 -2.93 -3.09 51.73
C GLY A 98 -1.41 -3.18 51.58
N ARG A 99 -0.69 -2.48 52.47
CA ARG A 99 0.75 -2.59 52.65
C ARG A 99 1.09 -2.97 54.08
N ASP A 100 2.06 -3.86 54.25
CA ASP A 100 2.59 -4.14 55.58
C ASP A 100 3.62 -3.09 56.01
N LYS A 101 4.17 -3.24 57.21
CA LYS A 101 5.17 -2.31 57.77
C LYS A 101 6.47 -2.22 56.96
N ARG A 102 6.77 -3.20 56.09
CA ARG A 102 7.92 -3.19 55.18
C ARG A 102 7.61 -2.44 53.88
N GLY A 103 6.35 -2.04 53.69
CA GLY A 103 5.81 -1.58 52.42
C GLY A 103 5.54 -2.71 51.42
N GLY A 104 5.57 -3.98 51.88
CA GLY A 104 5.25 -5.14 51.05
C GLY A 104 3.74 -5.25 50.80
N PRO A 105 3.32 -5.84 49.67
CA PRO A 105 1.91 -5.97 49.33
C PRO A 105 1.22 -6.98 50.25
N ILE A 106 -0.01 -6.65 50.66
CA ILE A 106 -0.86 -7.55 51.45
C ILE A 106 -1.87 -8.20 50.52
N LEU A 107 -1.92 -9.54 50.54
CA LEU A 107 -2.93 -10.33 49.84
C LEU A 107 -3.84 -11.01 50.87
N THR A 108 -5.13 -10.72 50.84
CA THR A 108 -6.10 -11.25 51.81
C THR A 108 -7.07 -12.24 51.18
N PHE A 109 -7.19 -13.39 51.83
CA PHE A 109 -8.19 -14.44 51.60
C PHE A 109 -9.22 -14.34 52.74
N PRO A 110 -10.37 -13.68 52.54
CA PRO A 110 -11.36 -13.47 53.62
C PRO A 110 -12.09 -14.76 54.01
N ALA A 111 -12.76 -14.71 55.17
CA ALA A 111 -13.62 -15.78 55.66
C ALA A 111 -14.76 -16.05 54.68
N ARG A 112 -15.00 -17.32 54.32
CA ARG A 112 -16.03 -17.72 53.36
C ARG A 112 -16.78 -18.96 53.78
N SER A 113 -18.04 -19.00 53.37
CA SER A 113 -18.93 -20.17 53.52
C SER A 113 -18.86 -21.15 52.34
N ASN A 114 -18.24 -20.79 51.20
CA ASN A 114 -18.31 -21.54 49.93
C ASN A 114 -16.95 -21.99 49.35
N HIS A 115 -15.89 -22.11 50.16
CA HIS A 115 -14.54 -22.51 49.70
C HIS A 115 -14.51 -23.79 48.83
N ASP A 116 -15.43 -24.73 49.09
CA ASP A 116 -15.54 -26.02 48.38
C ASP A 116 -15.89 -25.87 46.87
N ARG A 117 -16.30 -24.68 46.39
CA ARG A 117 -16.74 -24.44 45.00
C ARG A 117 -15.62 -24.09 44.02
N ILE A 118 -14.44 -23.70 44.51
CA ILE A 118 -13.38 -23.14 43.68
C ILE A 118 -12.43 -24.25 43.29
N LYS A 119 -12.25 -24.47 41.99
CA LYS A 119 -11.36 -25.54 41.52
C LYS A 119 -9.91 -25.15 41.79
N HIS A 120 -9.06 -26.15 42.05
CA HIS A 120 -7.63 -25.93 42.30
C HIS A 120 -6.93 -25.17 41.16
N GLU A 121 -7.32 -25.43 39.91
CA GLU A 121 -6.75 -24.73 38.73
C GLU A 121 -7.15 -23.25 38.68
N GLU A 122 -8.40 -22.93 39.00
CA GLU A 122 -8.91 -21.55 39.06
C GLU A 122 -8.21 -20.77 40.18
N LEU A 123 -8.01 -21.39 41.34
CA LEU A 123 -7.24 -20.83 42.44
C LEU A 123 -5.78 -20.58 42.02
N ARG A 124 -5.14 -21.56 41.35
CA ARG A 124 -3.78 -21.43 40.83
C ARG A 124 -3.64 -20.23 39.89
N GLN A 125 -4.58 -20.05 38.95
CA GLN A 125 -4.59 -18.93 38.03
C GLN A 125 -4.81 -17.59 38.75
N LEU A 126 -5.73 -17.55 39.71
CA LEU A 126 -6.02 -16.35 40.49
C LEU A 126 -4.82 -15.89 41.30
N VAL A 127 -4.16 -16.77 42.05
CA VAL A 127 -3.01 -16.38 42.88
C VAL A 127 -1.81 -15.98 42.01
N THR A 128 -1.65 -16.62 40.85
CA THR A 128 -0.65 -16.21 39.85
C THR A 128 -0.95 -14.80 39.36
N TYR A 129 -2.20 -14.49 39.01
CA TYR A 129 -2.59 -13.16 38.57
C TYR A 129 -2.43 -12.10 39.66
N LEU A 130 -2.93 -12.35 40.88
CA LEU A 130 -2.89 -11.37 41.97
C LEU A 130 -1.45 -11.02 42.38
N SER A 131 -0.50 -11.92 42.17
CA SER A 131 0.93 -11.65 42.39
C SER A 131 1.52 -10.60 41.42
N THR A 132 0.90 -10.39 40.25
CA THR A 132 1.38 -9.43 39.23
C THR A 132 0.71 -8.07 39.34
N VAL A 133 -0.29 -7.93 40.21
CA VAL A 133 -1.05 -6.70 40.40
C VAL A 133 -0.19 -5.56 40.96
N PRO A 134 0.63 -5.76 42.01
CA PRO A 134 1.52 -4.72 42.48
C PRO A 134 2.67 -4.47 41.50
N SER A 135 3.28 -3.29 41.59
CA SER A 135 4.46 -3.00 40.77
C SER A 135 5.62 -3.91 41.16
N GLU A 136 6.53 -4.16 40.21
CA GLU A 136 7.68 -5.04 40.40
C GLU A 136 8.53 -4.63 41.63
N ASP A 137 8.71 -3.33 41.85
CA ASP A 137 9.46 -2.80 43.01
C ASP A 137 8.75 -3.02 44.35
N VAL A 138 7.42 -3.11 44.34
CA VAL A 138 6.63 -3.47 45.52
C VAL A 138 6.72 -4.98 45.76
N CYS A 139 6.64 -5.80 44.71
CA CYS A 139 6.75 -7.27 44.82
C CYS A 139 8.10 -7.72 45.41
N LYS A 140 9.20 -7.00 45.15
CA LYS A 140 10.53 -7.26 45.73
C LYS A 140 10.59 -7.21 47.26
N ARG A 141 9.60 -6.63 47.92
CA ARG A 141 9.52 -6.54 49.40
C ARG A 141 8.88 -7.78 50.04
N GLY A 142 8.40 -8.70 49.19
CA GLY A 142 7.70 -9.91 49.56
C GLY A 142 6.29 -9.66 50.11
N PHE A 143 5.39 -10.58 49.78
CA PHE A 143 3.99 -10.52 50.15
C PHE A 143 3.78 -10.92 51.62
N THR A 144 2.87 -10.21 52.28
CA THR A 144 2.20 -10.70 53.49
C THR A 144 0.84 -11.24 53.10
N VAL A 145 0.58 -12.53 53.32
CA VAL A 145 -0.70 -13.17 52.99
C VAL A 145 -1.54 -13.28 54.24
N ILE A 146 -2.75 -12.73 54.24
CA ILE A 146 -3.71 -12.88 55.34
C ILE A 146 -4.74 -13.92 54.94
N ILE A 147 -4.90 -14.97 55.74
CA ILE A 147 -5.88 -16.04 55.52
C ILE A 147 -6.85 -16.05 56.68
N ASP A 148 -8.08 -15.64 56.43
CA ASP A 148 -9.13 -15.61 57.42
C ASP A 148 -9.90 -16.93 57.44
N MET A 149 -9.66 -17.75 58.48
CA MET A 149 -10.32 -19.04 58.66
C MET A 149 -11.55 -18.96 59.56
N ARG A 150 -12.00 -17.76 59.98
CA ARG A 150 -13.28 -17.61 60.69
C ARG A 150 -14.42 -18.15 59.83
N GLY A 151 -15.38 -18.84 60.45
CA GLY A 151 -16.48 -19.51 59.75
C GLY A 151 -16.10 -20.60 58.71
N SER A 152 -14.82 -20.93 58.54
CA SER A 152 -14.31 -21.86 57.51
C SER A 152 -13.87 -23.20 58.11
N LYS A 153 -13.90 -24.29 57.32
CA LYS A 153 -13.37 -25.59 57.76
C LYS A 153 -11.83 -25.57 57.75
N TRP A 154 -11.20 -26.13 58.79
CA TRP A 154 -9.75 -26.08 58.98
C TRP A 154 -8.94 -26.87 57.95
N ASP A 155 -9.49 -27.94 57.39
CA ASP A 155 -8.86 -28.79 56.38
C ASP A 155 -8.57 -28.08 55.05
N LEU A 156 -9.29 -26.99 54.77
CA LEU A 156 -9.14 -26.17 53.55
C LEU A 156 -7.85 -25.34 53.52
N ILE A 157 -7.19 -25.13 54.66
CA ILE A 157 -5.99 -24.29 54.72
C ILE A 157 -4.79 -24.93 54.03
N LYS A 158 -4.63 -26.26 54.16
CA LYS A 158 -3.47 -26.97 53.62
C LYS A 158 -3.42 -26.93 52.08
N PRO A 159 -4.53 -27.20 51.36
CA PRO A 159 -4.60 -26.97 49.92
C PRO A 159 -4.21 -25.55 49.52
N LEU A 160 -4.78 -24.52 50.16
CA LEU A 160 -4.48 -23.12 49.84
C LEU A 160 -2.99 -22.78 50.01
N LEU A 161 -2.39 -23.15 51.15
CA LEU A 161 -0.96 -22.93 51.40
C LEU A 161 -0.07 -23.67 50.40
N LYS A 162 -0.47 -24.89 50.01
CA LYS A 162 0.23 -25.66 48.98
C LYS A 162 0.14 -24.98 47.61
N THR A 163 -1.03 -24.49 47.22
CA THR A 163 -1.20 -23.73 45.98
C THR A 163 -0.37 -22.44 45.99
N LEU A 164 -0.34 -21.69 47.10
CA LEU A 164 0.52 -20.52 47.23
C LEU A 164 2.01 -20.87 47.04
N GLN A 165 2.49 -21.96 47.64
CA GLN A 165 3.89 -22.38 47.44
C GLN A 165 4.20 -22.83 46.00
N GLU A 166 3.26 -23.51 45.33
CA GLU A 166 3.50 -24.13 44.01
C GLU A 166 3.19 -23.21 42.82
N ALA A 167 2.37 -22.17 43.03
CA ALA A 167 1.85 -21.33 41.96
C ALA A 167 2.11 -19.84 42.13
N PHE A 168 2.46 -19.35 43.34
CA PHE A 168 2.69 -17.94 43.54
C PHE A 168 4.11 -17.58 43.07
N PRO A 169 4.28 -16.78 42.00
CA PRO A 169 5.58 -16.53 41.41
C PRO A 169 6.42 -15.50 42.18
N ALA A 170 5.80 -14.71 43.06
CA ALA A 170 6.47 -13.71 43.89
C ALA A 170 6.86 -14.29 45.28
N GLU A 171 7.77 -13.61 45.98
CA GLU A 171 8.14 -14.01 47.34
C GLU A 171 6.99 -13.80 48.31
N ILE A 172 6.69 -14.79 49.16
CA ILE A 172 5.81 -14.65 50.32
C ILE A 172 6.71 -14.62 51.56
N CYS A 173 6.67 -13.52 52.31
CA CYS A 173 7.44 -13.44 53.56
C CYS A 173 6.73 -14.22 54.67
N VAL A 174 5.43 -13.96 54.85
CA VAL A 174 4.64 -14.54 55.93
C VAL A 174 3.18 -14.74 55.52
N ALA A 175 2.61 -15.87 55.93
CA ALA A 175 1.18 -16.13 55.91
C ALA A 175 0.60 -16.01 57.34
N LEU A 176 -0.20 -14.97 57.56
CA LEU A 176 -0.91 -14.69 58.80
C LEU A 176 -2.29 -15.36 58.77
N ILE A 177 -2.49 -16.34 59.64
CA ILE A 177 -3.67 -17.21 59.63
C ILE A 177 -4.55 -16.84 60.83
N ILE A 178 -5.72 -16.26 60.55
CA ILE A 178 -6.70 -15.92 61.58
C ILE A 178 -7.45 -17.18 61.99
N LYS A 179 -7.48 -17.47 63.29
CA LYS A 179 -8.07 -18.70 63.83
C LYS A 179 -9.61 -18.74 63.65
N PRO A 180 -10.20 -19.93 63.46
CA PRO A 180 -11.66 -20.12 63.57
C PRO A 180 -12.17 -19.85 64.99
N ASP A 181 -13.42 -19.39 65.13
CA ASP A 181 -14.01 -18.99 66.43
C ASP A 181 -14.11 -20.15 67.45
N ASN A 182 -14.21 -21.40 66.97
CA ASN A 182 -14.31 -22.62 67.80
C ASN A 182 -12.97 -23.35 68.02
N PHE A 183 -11.86 -22.75 67.62
CA PHE A 183 -10.56 -23.44 67.54
C PHE A 183 -9.95 -23.78 68.92
N TRP A 184 -10.26 -22.99 69.95
CA TRP A 184 -9.65 -23.10 71.29
C TRP A 184 -10.10 -24.33 72.09
N GLN A 185 -11.04 -25.13 71.60
CA GLN A 185 -11.63 -26.20 72.38
C GLN A 185 -11.01 -27.59 72.20
N LYS A 186 -10.18 -27.93 71.18
CA LYS A 186 -9.72 -29.34 71.04
C LYS A 186 -8.54 -29.76 70.12
N GLN A 187 -7.70 -28.91 69.55
CA GLN A 187 -6.64 -29.39 68.60
C GLN A 187 -5.27 -28.71 68.80
N LYS A 188 -4.18 -29.50 68.77
CA LYS A 188 -2.82 -28.97 68.54
C LYS A 188 -2.71 -28.57 67.06
N THR A 189 -2.46 -27.30 66.76
CA THR A 189 -2.13 -26.83 65.41
C THR A 189 -0.78 -27.40 64.98
N ASN A 190 -0.77 -28.55 64.32
CA ASN A 190 0.38 -28.96 63.52
C ASN A 190 -0.06 -29.03 62.07
N PHE A 191 0.60 -28.28 61.18
CA PHE A 191 0.44 -28.41 59.73
C PHE A 191 0.88 -29.79 59.19
N GLY A 192 1.29 -30.72 60.07
CA GLY A 192 1.88 -32.01 59.73
C GLY A 192 3.36 -31.85 59.41
N SER A 193 3.91 -32.77 58.63
CA SER A 193 5.30 -32.75 58.12
C SER A 193 5.52 -31.74 56.97
N ALA A 194 4.49 -30.97 56.58
CA ALA A 194 4.59 -30.00 55.50
C ALA A 194 5.45 -28.80 55.95
N LYS A 195 6.67 -28.72 55.43
CA LYS A 195 7.55 -27.57 55.58
C LYS A 195 7.29 -26.61 54.42
N PHE A 196 6.66 -25.48 54.71
CA PHE A 196 6.47 -24.42 53.72
C PHE A 196 7.75 -23.58 53.57
N THR A 197 7.98 -23.01 52.39
CA THR A 197 9.14 -22.14 52.12
C THR A 197 9.03 -20.76 52.77
N PHE A 198 7.82 -20.35 53.11
CA PHE A 198 7.51 -19.08 53.77
C PHE A 198 7.06 -19.28 55.22
N GLU A 199 7.15 -18.23 56.03
CA GLU A 199 6.74 -18.27 57.43
C GLU A 199 5.22 -18.38 57.56
N THR A 200 4.73 -19.16 58.53
CA THR A 200 3.29 -19.22 58.84
C THR A 200 3.09 -18.85 60.30
N SER A 201 2.16 -17.93 60.58
CA SER A 201 1.91 -17.43 61.92
C SER A 201 0.41 -17.40 62.21
N MET A 202 0.02 -17.92 63.37
CA MET A 202 -1.36 -17.97 63.81
C MET A 202 -1.69 -16.72 64.62
N VAL A 203 -2.70 -15.96 64.20
CA VAL A 203 -3.06 -14.67 64.80
C VAL A 203 -4.55 -14.58 65.16
N SER A 204 -4.89 -13.70 66.10
CA SER A 204 -6.27 -13.21 66.29
C SER A 204 -6.49 -11.96 65.44
N VAL A 205 -7.75 -11.54 65.28
CA VAL A 205 -8.10 -10.28 64.60
C VAL A 205 -7.44 -9.09 65.32
N GLU A 206 -7.61 -8.99 66.65
CA GLU A 206 -6.92 -7.98 67.46
C GLU A 206 -5.39 -8.05 67.38
N GLY A 207 -4.83 -9.25 67.16
CA GLY A 207 -3.39 -9.46 67.01
C GLY A 207 -2.86 -8.96 65.67
N LEU A 208 -3.70 -8.89 64.64
CA LEU A 208 -3.35 -8.48 63.29
C LEU A 208 -2.96 -7.00 63.24
N THR A 209 -3.64 -6.13 64.00
CA THR A 209 -3.36 -4.69 64.10
C THR A 209 -1.98 -4.38 64.70
N LYS A 210 -1.36 -5.35 65.40
CA LYS A 210 0.02 -5.23 65.89
C LYS A 210 1.05 -5.50 64.79
N LEU A 211 0.68 -6.24 63.75
CA LEU A 211 1.57 -6.66 62.66
C LEU A 211 1.39 -5.79 61.41
N VAL A 212 0.17 -5.36 61.14
CA VAL A 212 -0.20 -4.51 60.01
C VAL A 212 -0.86 -3.24 60.54
N ASP A 213 -0.55 -2.10 59.94
CA ASP A 213 -1.19 -0.83 60.28
C ASP A 213 -2.71 -0.89 60.01
N PRO A 214 -3.58 -0.49 60.94
CA PRO A 214 -5.04 -0.51 60.74
C PRO A 214 -5.51 0.22 59.48
N SER A 215 -4.80 1.27 59.03
CA SER A 215 -5.11 2.00 57.79
C SER A 215 -4.93 1.17 56.52
N GLN A 216 -4.27 0.01 56.63
CA GLN A 216 -3.98 -0.91 55.53
C GLN A 216 -4.86 -2.18 55.58
N LEU A 217 -5.77 -2.25 56.54
CA LEU A 217 -6.73 -3.35 56.75
C LEU A 217 -8.15 -2.85 56.52
N THR A 218 -9.04 -3.71 56.01
CA THR A 218 -10.47 -3.40 55.87
C THR A 218 -11.21 -3.56 57.20
N ASP A 219 -12.42 -2.99 57.30
CA ASP A 219 -13.30 -3.09 58.48
C ASP A 219 -13.49 -4.53 59.01
N ASP A 220 -13.55 -5.52 58.11
CA ASP A 220 -13.66 -6.95 58.45
C ASP A 220 -12.50 -7.45 59.37
N PHE A 221 -11.42 -6.68 59.46
CA PHE A 221 -10.21 -6.92 60.25
C PHE A 221 -9.88 -5.78 61.22
N GLU A 222 -10.88 -5.01 61.65
CA GLU A 222 -10.73 -3.86 62.57
C GLU A 222 -9.81 -2.75 62.01
N GLY A 223 -9.76 -2.63 60.68
CA GLY A 223 -9.02 -1.58 60.00
C GLY A 223 -9.87 -0.39 59.58
N SER A 224 -9.26 0.54 58.85
CA SER A 224 -9.92 1.75 58.32
C SER A 224 -9.69 1.95 56.81
N LEU A 225 -9.22 0.92 56.10
CA LEU A 225 -9.01 0.97 54.66
C LEU A 225 -10.37 0.89 53.94
N GLU A 226 -10.76 1.97 53.29
CA GLU A 226 -11.95 1.99 52.42
C GLU A 226 -11.70 1.13 51.17
N TYR A 227 -12.38 -0.02 51.11
CA TYR A 227 -12.30 -0.94 49.98
C TYR A 227 -13.68 -1.26 49.41
N ASN A 228 -13.90 -0.88 48.16
CA ASN A 228 -15.03 -1.32 47.36
C ASN A 228 -14.55 -2.38 46.35
N HIS A 229 -15.01 -3.61 46.54
CA HIS A 229 -14.64 -4.74 45.68
C HIS A 229 -15.19 -4.58 44.26
N GLU A 230 -16.46 -4.21 44.12
CA GLU A 230 -17.11 -4.06 42.81
C GLU A 230 -16.40 -2.99 41.96
N GLU A 231 -16.14 -1.82 42.56
CA GLU A 231 -15.41 -0.74 41.86
C GLU A 231 -13.99 -1.16 41.48
N TRP A 232 -13.26 -1.83 42.38
CA TRP A 232 -11.91 -2.32 42.09
C TRP A 232 -11.92 -3.34 40.94
N MET A 233 -12.87 -4.26 40.93
CA MET A 233 -13.03 -5.27 39.89
C MET A 233 -13.38 -4.63 38.56
N ASP A 234 -14.34 -3.72 38.51
CA ASP A 234 -14.76 -3.04 37.28
C ASP A 234 -13.62 -2.22 36.67
N LEU A 235 -12.87 -1.47 37.48
CA LEU A 235 -11.71 -0.73 36.99
C LEU A 235 -10.61 -1.69 36.52
N ARG A 236 -10.38 -2.80 37.24
CA ARG A 236 -9.34 -3.76 36.88
C ARG A 236 -9.66 -4.46 35.56
N VAL A 237 -10.90 -4.92 35.37
CA VAL A 237 -11.34 -5.53 34.10
C VAL A 237 -11.13 -4.55 32.95
N ALA A 238 -11.62 -3.31 33.08
CA ALA A 238 -11.48 -2.30 32.04
C ALA A 238 -10.01 -2.01 31.71
N LEU A 239 -9.14 -1.93 32.73
CA LEU A 239 -7.70 -1.76 32.54
C LEU A 239 -7.10 -2.92 31.73
N GLU A 240 -7.38 -4.16 32.09
CA GLU A 240 -6.78 -5.34 31.43
C GLU A 240 -7.29 -5.50 29.99
N GLU A 241 -8.58 -5.24 29.75
CA GLU A 241 -9.16 -5.20 28.40
C GLU A 241 -8.52 -4.13 27.52
N PHE A 242 -8.34 -2.92 28.07
CA PHE A 242 -7.64 -1.84 27.37
C PHE A 242 -6.18 -2.23 27.07
N MET A 243 -5.44 -2.70 28.07
CA MET A 243 -4.03 -3.09 27.94
C MET A 243 -3.85 -4.17 26.86
N GLY A 244 -4.67 -5.22 26.88
CA GLY A 244 -4.65 -6.28 25.89
C GLY A 244 -4.98 -5.78 24.49
N SER A 245 -6.03 -4.96 24.37
CA SER A 245 -6.47 -4.41 23.10
C SER A 245 -5.45 -3.43 22.49
N ALA A 246 -4.84 -2.57 23.31
CA ALA A 246 -3.83 -1.61 22.90
C ALA A 246 -2.56 -2.31 22.39
N VAL A 247 -2.06 -3.31 23.12
CA VAL A 247 -0.87 -4.09 22.69
C VAL A 247 -1.15 -4.85 21.41
N HIS A 248 -2.32 -5.50 21.31
CA HIS A 248 -2.70 -6.22 20.10
C HIS A 248 -2.84 -5.28 18.89
N LEU A 249 -3.47 -4.11 19.06
CA LEU A 249 -3.61 -3.15 17.97
C LEU A 249 -2.25 -2.58 17.55
N LEU A 250 -1.36 -2.28 18.51
CA LEU A 250 -0.02 -1.79 18.23
C LEU A 250 0.76 -2.77 17.36
N SER A 251 0.78 -4.06 17.71
CA SER A 251 1.42 -5.11 16.91
C SER A 251 0.87 -5.15 15.48
N ARG A 252 -0.45 -5.05 15.30
CA ARG A 252 -1.05 -5.02 13.96
C ARG A 252 -0.68 -3.77 13.15
N LEU A 253 -0.52 -2.63 13.80
CA LEU A 253 -0.06 -1.42 13.14
C LEU A 253 1.42 -1.54 12.73
N GLU A 254 2.25 -2.17 13.54
CA GLU A 254 3.66 -2.48 13.23
C GLU A 254 3.77 -3.45 12.03
N ASP A 255 2.96 -4.51 11.97
CA ASP A 255 2.90 -5.42 10.80
C ASP A 255 2.56 -4.66 9.50
N LEU A 256 1.64 -3.69 9.58
CA LEU A 256 1.26 -2.85 8.44
C LEU A 256 2.39 -1.89 8.02
N GLN A 257 3.22 -1.44 8.97
CA GLN A 257 4.40 -0.64 8.66
C GLN A 257 5.40 -1.45 7.85
N GLU A 258 5.66 -2.70 8.25
CA GLU A 258 6.56 -3.60 7.52
C GLU A 258 6.07 -3.86 6.09
N LEU A 259 4.76 -4.09 5.92
CA LEU A 259 4.16 -4.26 4.59
C LEU A 259 4.33 -3.02 3.70
N LEU A 260 4.19 -1.81 4.25
CA LEU A 260 4.35 -0.57 3.49
C LEU A 260 5.81 -0.20 3.22
N ALA A 261 6.75 -0.75 4.01
CA ALA A 261 8.18 -0.52 3.84
C ALA A 261 8.79 -1.28 2.64
N LYS A 262 8.03 -2.19 2.00
CA LYS A 262 8.45 -2.90 0.79
C LYS A 262 8.86 -1.93 -0.33
N LYS A 263 10.05 -2.15 -0.91
CA LYS A 263 10.66 -1.28 -1.92
C LYS A 263 10.49 -1.75 -3.37
N GLU A 264 9.86 -2.89 -3.57
CA GLU A 264 9.69 -3.47 -4.90
C GLU A 264 8.73 -2.62 -5.74
N PHE A 265 9.12 -2.42 -6.99
CA PHE A 265 8.32 -1.77 -8.01
C PHE A 265 8.13 -2.74 -9.17
N PRO A 266 6.93 -2.78 -9.76
CA PRO A 266 6.63 -3.66 -10.89
C PRO A 266 7.32 -3.14 -12.16
N VAL A 267 7.48 -4.05 -13.12
CA VAL A 267 8.16 -3.78 -14.41
C VAL A 267 7.20 -3.31 -15.50
N ASP A 268 5.89 -3.41 -15.28
CA ASP A 268 4.87 -3.09 -16.27
C ASP A 268 3.71 -2.26 -15.68
N VAL A 269 2.86 -1.76 -16.56
CA VAL A 269 1.71 -0.89 -16.25
C VAL A 269 0.65 -1.61 -15.41
N GLU A 270 0.42 -2.90 -15.66
CA GLU A 270 -0.64 -3.66 -15.00
C GLU A 270 -0.25 -4.03 -13.57
N GLY A 271 1.00 -4.46 -13.34
CA GLY A 271 1.57 -4.65 -12.02
C GLY A 271 1.59 -3.35 -11.20
N SER A 272 1.86 -2.22 -11.85
CA SER A 272 1.79 -0.89 -11.21
C SER A 272 0.38 -0.57 -10.73
N ARG A 273 -0.62 -0.82 -11.58
CA ARG A 273 -2.05 -0.65 -11.25
C ARG A 273 -2.47 -1.58 -10.10
N CYS A 274 -2.12 -2.86 -10.18
CA CYS A 274 -2.42 -3.84 -9.12
C CYS A 274 -1.86 -3.40 -7.76
N LEU A 275 -0.62 -2.93 -7.71
CA LEU A 275 -0.01 -2.47 -6.46
C LEU A 275 -0.64 -1.18 -5.92
N ILE A 276 -1.09 -0.26 -6.78
CA ILE A 276 -1.85 0.92 -6.38
C ILE A 276 -3.20 0.52 -5.76
N ASP A 277 -3.86 -0.49 -6.32
CA ASP A 277 -5.12 -1.00 -5.79
C ASP A 277 -4.94 -1.71 -4.45
N GLU A 278 -3.92 -2.57 -4.31
CA GLU A 278 -3.55 -3.21 -3.05
C GLU A 278 -3.25 -2.15 -1.97
N HIS A 279 -2.47 -1.13 -2.32
CA HIS A 279 -2.22 0.02 -1.47
C HIS A 279 -3.56 0.69 -1.10
N THR A 280 -4.43 1.02 -2.04
CA THR A 280 -5.73 1.62 -1.72
C THR A 280 -6.59 0.77 -0.77
N GLN A 281 -6.53 -0.56 -0.88
CA GLN A 281 -7.20 -1.48 0.05
C GLN A 281 -6.56 -1.49 1.45
N LEU A 282 -5.23 -1.52 1.54
CA LEU A 282 -4.50 -1.43 2.81
C LEU A 282 -4.86 -0.13 3.55
N LYS A 283 -5.01 1.00 2.84
CA LYS A 283 -5.45 2.27 3.44
C LYS A 283 -6.77 2.11 4.18
N LYS A 284 -7.74 1.44 3.56
CA LYS A 284 -9.07 1.23 4.14
C LYS A 284 -8.99 0.38 5.40
N LYS A 285 -8.06 -0.57 5.50
CA LYS A 285 -7.83 -1.36 6.72
C LYS A 285 -7.24 -0.49 7.84
N VAL A 286 -6.25 0.34 7.51
CA VAL A 286 -5.64 1.29 8.46
C VAL A 286 -6.66 2.28 9.01
N MET A 287 -7.45 2.91 8.15
CA MET A 287 -8.47 3.91 8.54
C MET A 287 -9.61 3.33 9.39
N LYS A 288 -9.80 2.01 9.38
CA LYS A 288 -10.80 1.30 10.19
C LYS A 288 -10.23 0.78 11.52
N ALA A 289 -8.94 0.97 11.78
CA ALA A 289 -8.33 0.57 13.04
C ALA A 289 -8.94 1.40 14.19
N PRO A 290 -9.36 0.77 15.31
CA PRO A 290 -10.11 1.44 16.37
C PRO A 290 -9.19 2.21 17.33
N VAL A 291 -8.33 3.08 16.81
CA VAL A 291 -7.35 3.82 17.61
C VAL A 291 -8.04 4.90 18.44
N GLU A 292 -9.04 5.57 17.89
CA GLU A 292 -9.86 6.58 18.58
C GLU A 292 -10.70 6.00 19.72
N GLU A 293 -11.27 4.81 19.52
CA GLU A 293 -12.00 4.11 20.56
C GLU A 293 -11.10 3.75 21.74
N LEU A 294 -9.90 3.21 21.44
CA LEU A 294 -8.93 2.88 22.48
C LEU A 294 -8.36 4.11 23.17
N ASP A 295 -8.15 5.21 22.45
CA ASP A 295 -7.74 6.47 23.07
C ASP A 295 -8.77 6.93 24.10
N ARG A 296 -10.05 7.01 23.71
CA ARG A 296 -11.13 7.39 24.63
C ARG A 296 -11.22 6.47 25.85
N GLU A 297 -11.04 5.16 25.68
CA GLU A 297 -11.03 4.21 26.79
C GLU A 297 -9.82 4.42 27.72
N GLY A 298 -8.63 4.62 27.16
CA GLY A 298 -7.42 4.93 27.92
C GLY A 298 -7.52 6.26 28.68
N GLN A 299 -8.06 7.30 28.06
CA GLN A 299 -8.32 8.60 28.72
C GLN A 299 -9.33 8.46 29.86
N ARG A 300 -10.39 7.68 29.65
CA ARG A 300 -11.39 7.38 30.70
C ARG A 300 -10.74 6.67 31.89
N LEU A 301 -9.91 5.66 31.65
CA LEU A 301 -9.15 4.97 32.70
C LEU A 301 -8.22 5.92 33.45
N LEU A 302 -7.46 6.75 32.73
CA LEU A 302 -6.59 7.77 33.35
C LEU A 302 -7.39 8.74 34.21
N GLN A 303 -8.55 9.19 33.75
CA GLN A 303 -9.43 10.06 34.52
C GLN A 303 -9.96 9.36 35.76
N CYS A 304 -10.43 8.11 35.65
CA CYS A 304 -10.89 7.32 36.81
C CYS A 304 -9.80 7.14 37.86
N ILE A 305 -8.54 6.94 37.45
CA ILE A 305 -7.41 6.75 38.36
C ILE A 305 -6.94 8.10 38.97
N ARG A 306 -6.99 9.20 38.21
CA ARG A 306 -6.49 10.53 38.62
C ARG A 306 -7.52 11.39 39.36
N SER A 307 -8.82 11.15 39.21
CA SER A 307 -9.89 11.97 39.84
C SER A 307 -9.99 11.79 41.37
N SER A 308 -8.87 11.46 42.02
CA SER A 308 -8.70 11.39 43.47
C SER A 308 -8.66 12.78 44.13
N ASP A 309 -8.61 13.87 43.35
CA ASP A 309 -8.48 15.25 43.84
C ASP A 309 -9.85 15.95 44.00
N GLY A 310 -10.58 15.59 45.05
CA GLY A 310 -11.15 16.55 46.01
C GLY A 310 -12.28 17.53 45.62
N PHE A 311 -12.91 17.53 44.44
CA PHE A 311 -13.97 18.54 44.15
C PHE A 311 -15.28 18.04 43.50
N SER A 312 -15.49 16.74 43.34
CA SER A 312 -16.79 16.24 42.90
C SER A 312 -17.11 14.95 43.63
N GLY A 313 -18.14 14.99 44.49
CA GLY A 313 -18.60 13.88 45.31
C GLY A 313 -19.23 12.73 44.53
N ARG A 314 -18.50 12.18 43.54
CA ARG A 314 -18.79 10.90 42.90
C ARG A 314 -17.65 9.95 43.20
N ASN A 315 -18.00 8.84 43.86
CA ASN A 315 -17.17 7.67 44.13
C ASN A 315 -16.24 7.32 42.96
N CYS A 316 -14.99 7.73 43.07
CA CYS A 316 -13.89 7.24 42.26
C CYS A 316 -12.82 6.78 43.22
N ILE A 317 -12.47 5.50 43.09
CA ILE A 317 -11.46 4.75 43.82
C ILE A 317 -10.31 5.65 44.29
N SER A 318 -10.20 5.86 45.61
CA SER A 318 -9.00 6.44 46.24
C SER A 318 -7.77 5.76 45.64
N GLY A 319 -6.89 6.56 45.05
CA GLY A 319 -5.80 6.13 44.17
C GLY A 319 -4.81 5.18 44.85
N SER A 320 -5.15 3.89 44.93
CA SER A 320 -4.20 2.90 45.47
C SER A 320 -2.95 2.89 44.61
N ALA A 321 -1.81 2.82 45.27
CA ALA A 321 -0.48 2.81 44.66
C ALA A 321 -0.37 1.89 43.44
N ASP A 322 -1.08 0.74 43.44
CA ASP A 322 -1.10 -0.20 42.31
C ASP A 322 -1.68 0.40 41.03
N PHE A 323 -2.80 1.12 41.09
CA PHE A 323 -3.37 1.76 39.91
C PHE A 323 -2.58 3.00 39.48
N GLN A 324 -2.03 3.75 40.44
CA GLN A 324 -1.13 4.87 40.11
C GLN A 324 0.13 4.38 39.39
N SER A 325 0.64 3.20 39.74
CA SER A 325 1.83 2.62 39.09
C SER A 325 1.61 2.27 37.62
N VAL A 326 0.38 2.04 37.17
CA VAL A 326 0.07 1.73 35.76
C VAL A 326 -0.25 2.96 34.92
N VAL A 327 -0.47 4.14 35.53
CA VAL A 327 -0.75 5.40 34.80
C VAL A 327 0.31 5.71 33.74
N PRO A 328 1.63 5.62 34.01
CA PRO A 328 2.65 5.84 32.98
C PRO A 328 2.58 4.83 31.84
N LYS A 329 2.17 3.58 32.14
CA LYS A 329 2.05 2.50 31.16
C LYS A 329 0.88 2.75 30.21
N ILE A 330 -0.27 3.18 30.73
CA ILE A 330 -1.44 3.58 29.93
C ILE A 330 -1.08 4.74 29.01
N ALA A 331 -0.49 5.81 29.56
CA ALA A 331 -0.07 6.97 28.79
C ALA A 331 0.93 6.60 27.68
N SER A 332 1.94 5.79 28.00
CA SER A 332 2.93 5.33 27.01
C SER A 332 2.31 4.49 25.89
N LEU A 333 1.30 3.66 26.19
CA LEU A 333 0.60 2.89 25.15
C LEU A 333 -0.21 3.79 24.22
N LEU A 334 -0.90 4.80 24.76
CA LEU A 334 -1.62 5.80 23.97
C LEU A 334 -0.66 6.59 23.05
N ASP A 335 0.45 7.08 23.62
CA ASP A 335 1.47 7.80 22.85
C ASP A 335 2.04 6.93 21.72
N LYS A 336 2.33 5.65 22.00
CA LYS A 336 2.80 4.70 20.98
C LYS A 336 1.76 4.45 19.91
N LEU A 337 0.48 4.22 20.26
CA LEU A 337 -0.59 4.04 19.28
C LEU A 337 -0.71 5.25 18.35
N HIS A 338 -0.68 6.46 18.90
CA HIS A 338 -0.74 7.69 18.12
C HIS A 338 0.50 7.88 17.25
N SER A 339 1.70 7.70 17.81
CA SER A 339 2.95 7.84 17.08
C SER A 339 3.07 6.83 15.93
N THR A 340 2.77 5.55 16.19
CA THR A 340 2.77 4.47 15.19
C THR A 340 1.75 4.75 14.09
N ARG A 341 0.54 5.22 14.43
CA ARG A 341 -0.48 5.63 13.44
C ARG A 341 -0.01 6.82 12.59
N GLN A 342 0.56 7.85 13.22
CA GLN A 342 1.09 9.01 12.49
C GLN A 342 2.23 8.62 11.56
N HIS A 343 3.15 7.77 12.02
CA HIS A 343 4.23 7.23 11.20
C HIS A 343 3.68 6.42 10.02
N LEU A 344 2.67 5.59 10.26
CA LEU A 344 1.98 4.81 9.23
C LEU A 344 1.36 5.73 8.16
N HIS A 345 0.75 6.86 8.54
CA HIS A 345 0.28 7.87 7.59
C HIS A 345 1.42 8.52 6.79
N GLN A 346 2.57 8.78 7.42
CA GLN A 346 3.70 9.36 6.71
C GLN A 346 4.27 8.41 5.65
N ILE A 347 4.57 7.17 6.03
CA ILE A 347 5.09 6.16 5.08
C ILE A 347 4.05 5.82 4.01
N TRP A 348 2.76 5.89 4.35
CA TRP A 348 1.67 5.79 3.39
C TRP A 348 1.79 6.82 2.27
N HIS A 349 1.88 8.10 2.63
CA HIS A 349 1.95 9.19 1.66
C HIS A 349 3.18 9.09 0.77
N VAL A 350 4.32 8.73 1.35
CA VAL A 350 5.57 8.51 0.60
C VAL A 350 5.43 7.33 -0.35
N ARG A 351 4.90 6.19 0.10
CA ARG A 351 4.72 4.99 -0.74
C ARG A 351 3.73 5.26 -1.86
N LYS A 352 2.62 5.96 -1.60
CA LYS A 352 1.65 6.37 -2.61
C LYS A 352 2.32 7.18 -3.72
N LEU A 353 3.06 8.24 -3.35
CA LEU A 353 3.77 9.07 -4.31
C LEU A 353 4.72 8.24 -5.17
N LYS A 354 5.46 7.31 -4.57
CA LYS A 354 6.38 6.43 -5.29
C LYS A 354 5.67 5.46 -6.24
N LEU A 355 4.52 4.91 -5.84
CA LEU A 355 3.71 4.04 -6.71
C LEU A 355 3.12 4.82 -7.88
N ASP A 356 2.61 6.04 -7.64
CA ASP A 356 2.10 6.93 -8.69
C ASP A 356 3.22 7.30 -9.69
N GLN A 357 4.42 7.61 -9.19
CA GLN A 357 5.61 7.82 -10.01
C GLN A 357 5.99 6.55 -10.80
N CYS A 358 5.95 5.37 -10.16
CA CYS A 358 6.24 4.13 -10.87
C CYS A 358 5.27 3.88 -12.02
N PHE A 359 3.97 4.09 -11.79
CA PHE A 359 2.97 3.96 -12.84
C PHE A 359 3.20 4.94 -14.00
N GLN A 360 3.56 6.20 -13.70
CA GLN A 360 3.93 7.19 -14.71
C GLN A 360 5.14 6.76 -15.53
N LEU A 361 6.17 6.20 -14.90
CA LEU A 361 7.34 5.65 -15.59
C LEU A 361 6.94 4.52 -16.55
N ARG A 362 6.11 3.57 -16.11
CA ARG A 362 5.69 2.44 -16.95
C ARG A 362 4.83 2.87 -18.14
N LEU A 363 3.98 3.87 -17.97
CA LEU A 363 3.25 4.47 -19.10
C LEU A 363 4.21 5.16 -20.07
N PHE A 364 5.16 5.93 -19.55
CA PHE A 364 6.16 6.61 -20.37
C PHE A 364 7.03 5.63 -21.18
N GLU A 365 7.52 4.56 -20.54
CA GLU A 365 8.29 3.50 -21.22
C GLU A 365 7.45 2.81 -22.30
N GLN A 366 6.19 2.46 -21.99
CA GLN A 366 5.28 1.84 -22.96
C GLN A 366 4.99 2.75 -24.16
N ASP A 367 4.83 4.05 -23.94
CA ASP A 367 4.61 5.03 -25.02
C ASP A 367 5.87 5.22 -25.86
N ALA A 368 7.06 5.20 -25.24
CA ALA A 368 8.33 5.29 -25.95
C ALA A 368 8.61 4.05 -26.81
N GLU A 369 8.42 2.84 -26.26
CA GLU A 369 8.69 1.57 -26.97
C GLU A 369 7.83 1.38 -28.23
N LYS A 370 6.57 1.84 -28.22
CA LYS A 370 5.67 1.73 -29.38
C LYS A 370 6.16 2.52 -30.60
N GLU A 371 6.91 3.60 -30.39
CA GLU A 371 7.33 4.52 -31.46
C GLU A 371 8.72 4.15 -32.04
N VAL A 372 9.52 3.36 -31.34
CA VAL A 372 10.81 2.86 -31.84
C VAL A 372 10.62 1.86 -33.01
N PHE A 373 9.40 1.37 -33.24
CA PHE A 373 9.08 0.38 -34.28
C PHE A 373 8.88 0.99 -35.68
N LEU A 374 9.74 1.92 -36.12
CA LEU A 374 9.71 2.48 -37.47
C LEU A 374 10.39 1.52 -38.47
N GLN A 375 9.57 0.78 -39.20
CA GLN A 375 9.98 -0.25 -40.16
C GLN A 375 10.62 0.31 -41.45
N SER A 376 11.63 -0.41 -41.93
CA SER A 376 12.48 -0.15 -43.10
C SER A 376 11.73 -0.16 -44.45
N HIS A 377 11.83 0.94 -45.21
CA HIS A 377 11.43 1.03 -46.63
C HIS A 377 12.60 1.56 -47.47
N THR A 378 13.40 0.67 -48.07
CA THR A 378 14.70 1.01 -48.71
C THR A 378 14.71 0.97 -50.26
N GLU A 379 13.58 0.75 -50.94
CA GLU A 379 13.56 0.57 -52.41
C GLU A 379 13.43 1.88 -53.21
N ILE A 380 14.17 2.06 -54.30
CA ILE A 380 14.28 3.35 -55.04
C ILE A 380 13.75 3.30 -56.49
N GLY A 381 13.24 2.14 -56.93
CA GLY A 381 12.59 1.99 -58.25
C GLY A 381 13.59 1.87 -59.40
N VAL A 382 13.14 1.28 -60.51
CA VAL A 382 14.00 0.93 -61.67
C VAL A 382 13.46 1.45 -63.02
N SER A 383 12.36 2.20 -63.04
CA SER A 383 11.78 2.84 -64.23
C SER A 383 11.04 4.13 -63.85
N TYR A 384 10.77 5.04 -64.80
CA TYR A 384 10.03 6.30 -64.54
C TYR A 384 8.72 6.06 -63.79
N GLN A 385 7.88 5.15 -64.31
CA GLN A 385 6.60 4.83 -63.70
C GLN A 385 6.79 4.25 -62.29
N HIS A 386 7.77 3.36 -62.11
CA HIS A 386 8.06 2.76 -60.81
C HIS A 386 8.61 3.79 -59.80
N ALA A 387 9.45 4.74 -60.24
CA ALA A 387 9.97 5.82 -59.41
C ALA A 387 8.87 6.80 -58.98
N MET A 388 7.95 7.15 -59.89
CA MET A 388 6.76 7.97 -59.60
C MET A 388 5.80 7.26 -58.63
N ASP A 389 5.58 5.96 -58.80
CA ASP A 389 4.75 5.16 -57.91
C ASP A 389 5.37 5.09 -56.50
N LEU A 390 6.68 4.86 -56.41
CA LEU A 390 7.42 4.86 -55.15
C LEU A 390 7.48 6.25 -54.49
N GLN A 391 7.58 7.32 -55.28
CA GLN A 391 7.53 8.68 -54.76
C GLN A 391 6.14 9.01 -54.18
N THR A 392 5.07 8.58 -54.84
CA THR A 392 3.71 8.74 -54.34
C THR A 392 3.51 7.94 -53.04
N GLN A 393 3.97 6.69 -52.99
CA GLN A 393 3.95 5.87 -51.78
C GLN A 393 4.76 6.50 -50.64
N HIS A 394 5.94 7.03 -50.94
CA HIS A 394 6.80 7.72 -49.99
C HIS A 394 6.15 8.98 -49.43
N ASN A 395 5.55 9.82 -50.28
CA ASN A 395 4.83 11.02 -49.84
C ASN A 395 3.67 10.68 -48.90
N HIS A 396 2.90 9.62 -49.21
CA HIS A 396 1.85 9.12 -48.35
C HIS A 396 2.41 8.61 -47.01
N PHE A 397 3.51 7.86 -47.04
CA PHE A 397 4.20 7.39 -45.83
C PHE A 397 4.73 8.54 -44.96
N ALA A 398 5.36 9.55 -45.57
CA ALA A 398 5.88 10.74 -44.91
C ALA A 398 4.73 11.53 -44.24
N MET A 399 3.61 11.73 -44.94
CA MET A 399 2.42 12.36 -44.36
C MET A 399 1.86 11.55 -43.19
N ASN A 400 1.79 10.22 -43.30
CA ASN A 400 1.33 9.36 -42.20
C ASN A 400 2.28 9.39 -40.99
N SER A 401 3.57 9.58 -41.23
CA SER A 401 4.61 9.70 -40.20
C SER A 401 4.52 11.02 -39.41
N MET A 402 3.78 12.03 -39.91
CA MET A 402 3.58 13.29 -39.17
C MET A 402 2.82 13.08 -37.85
N ASN A 403 1.97 12.06 -37.77
CA ASN A 403 1.32 11.69 -36.49
C ASN A 403 2.34 11.20 -35.46
N ALA A 404 3.37 10.45 -35.88
CA ALA A 404 4.46 10.01 -35.02
C ALA A 404 5.26 11.22 -34.50
N TYR A 405 5.55 12.22 -35.34
CA TYR A 405 6.20 13.47 -34.93
C TYR A 405 5.47 14.17 -33.77
N VAL A 406 4.15 14.34 -33.90
CA VAL A 406 3.33 14.96 -32.86
C VAL A 406 3.34 14.12 -31.58
N ASN A 407 3.26 12.80 -31.71
CA ASN A 407 3.27 11.90 -30.56
C ASN A 407 4.62 11.92 -29.82
N ILE A 408 5.73 11.85 -30.53
CA ILE A 408 7.08 11.91 -29.97
C ILE A 408 7.29 13.24 -29.22
N ASN A 409 6.91 14.37 -29.80
CA ASN A 409 6.99 15.66 -29.10
C ASN A 409 6.14 15.69 -27.82
N ARG A 410 4.98 15.04 -27.82
CA ARG A 410 4.15 14.88 -26.62
C ARG A 410 4.84 14.00 -25.57
N ILE A 411 5.44 12.89 -25.97
CA ILE A 411 6.21 12.00 -25.08
C ILE A 411 7.40 12.76 -24.47
N MET A 412 8.13 13.53 -25.26
CA MET A 412 9.23 14.38 -24.80
C MET A 412 8.77 15.45 -23.81
N SER A 413 7.61 16.08 -24.05
CA SER A 413 7.01 17.03 -23.10
C SER A 413 6.64 16.37 -21.77
N VAL A 414 6.11 15.15 -21.80
CA VAL A 414 5.82 14.36 -20.59
C VAL A 414 7.11 14.08 -19.83
N ALA A 415 8.18 13.66 -20.51
CA ALA A 415 9.46 13.35 -19.89
C ALA A 415 10.11 14.55 -19.19
N SER A 416 10.08 15.73 -19.83
CA SER A 416 10.56 16.99 -19.23
C SER A 416 9.78 17.31 -17.96
N ARG A 417 8.44 17.25 -18.02
CA ARG A 417 7.58 17.51 -16.85
C ARG A 417 7.82 16.54 -15.71
N LEU A 418 7.96 15.24 -16.00
CA LEU A 418 8.26 14.24 -14.98
C LEU A 418 9.63 14.52 -14.34
N SER A 419 10.63 14.86 -15.15
CA SER A 419 11.97 15.19 -14.64
C SER A 419 12.00 16.44 -13.78
N GLU A 420 11.34 17.52 -14.21
CA GLU A 420 11.23 18.79 -13.47
C GLU A 420 10.46 18.62 -12.16
N ALA A 421 9.47 17.72 -12.12
CA ALA A 421 8.72 17.39 -10.92
C ALA A 421 9.52 16.58 -9.88
N GLY A 422 10.82 16.30 -10.11
CA GLY A 422 11.66 15.55 -9.19
C GLY A 422 11.31 14.06 -9.14
N HIS A 423 10.90 13.48 -10.27
CA HIS A 423 10.58 12.06 -10.37
C HIS A 423 11.76 11.18 -9.94
N TYR A 424 11.50 10.10 -9.19
CA TYR A 424 12.57 9.26 -8.63
C TYR A 424 13.48 8.64 -9.70
N ALA A 425 12.92 8.37 -10.89
CA ALA A 425 13.62 7.82 -12.05
C ALA A 425 14.00 8.90 -13.09
N SER A 426 14.15 10.17 -12.70
CA SER A 426 14.41 11.26 -13.66
C SER A 426 15.61 10.99 -14.57
N GLN A 427 16.68 10.39 -14.06
CA GLN A 427 17.85 10.04 -14.88
C GLN A 427 17.49 9.02 -15.98
N GLN A 428 16.73 7.98 -15.64
CA GLN A 428 16.28 6.97 -16.60
C GLN A 428 15.34 7.58 -17.64
N ILE A 429 14.39 8.41 -17.21
CA ILE A 429 13.47 9.13 -18.11
C ILE A 429 14.26 9.98 -19.12
N LYS A 430 15.24 10.76 -18.65
CA LYS A 430 16.11 11.57 -19.52
C LYS A 430 16.90 10.73 -20.52
N GLN A 431 17.38 9.56 -20.11
CA GLN A 431 18.12 8.66 -20.99
C GLN A 431 17.23 8.11 -22.10
N ILE A 432 16.04 7.61 -21.77
CA ILE A 432 15.06 7.12 -22.75
C ILE A 432 14.65 8.24 -23.71
N SER A 433 14.38 9.45 -23.19
CA SER A 433 14.05 10.61 -24.01
C SER A 433 15.17 11.02 -24.96
N ALA A 434 16.43 11.00 -24.50
CA ALA A 434 17.56 11.31 -25.36
C ALA A 434 17.72 10.28 -26.49
N GLN A 435 17.54 8.99 -26.17
CA GLN A 435 17.58 7.92 -27.17
C GLN A 435 16.46 8.08 -28.20
N LEU A 436 15.21 8.30 -27.75
CA LEU A 436 14.07 8.48 -28.63
C LEU A 436 14.24 9.71 -29.55
N ASP A 437 14.75 10.83 -29.03
CA ASP A 437 15.03 12.04 -29.81
C ASP A 437 16.13 11.80 -30.86
N GLN A 438 17.18 11.06 -30.52
CA GLN A 438 18.25 10.69 -31.45
C GLN A 438 17.73 9.79 -32.58
N GLU A 439 16.99 8.74 -32.23
CA GLU A 439 16.39 7.80 -33.19
C GLU A 439 15.41 8.51 -34.13
N TRP A 440 14.55 9.38 -33.58
CA TRP A 440 13.61 10.16 -34.37
C TRP A 440 14.33 11.12 -35.33
N LYS A 441 15.36 11.83 -34.88
CA LYS A 441 16.17 12.70 -35.75
C LYS A 441 16.83 11.91 -36.87
N GLY A 442 17.35 10.72 -36.57
CA GLY A 442 17.91 9.81 -37.56
C GLY A 442 16.87 9.37 -38.60
N PHE A 443 15.68 8.97 -38.14
CA PHE A 443 14.57 8.59 -39.03
C PHE A 443 14.11 9.76 -39.92
N ALA A 444 13.91 10.94 -39.33
CA ALA A 444 13.48 12.13 -40.08
C ALA A 444 14.51 12.53 -41.15
N ALA A 445 15.81 12.47 -40.82
CA ALA A 445 16.87 12.73 -41.79
C ALA A 445 16.88 11.70 -42.94
N ALA A 446 16.69 10.41 -42.63
CA ALA A 446 16.60 9.36 -43.65
C ALA A 446 15.36 9.51 -44.55
N LEU A 447 14.23 9.94 -43.97
CA LEU A 447 13.00 10.22 -44.71
C LEU A 447 13.18 11.40 -45.68
N ASP A 448 13.84 12.47 -45.23
CA ASP A 448 14.16 13.65 -46.04
C ASP A 448 15.09 13.28 -47.20
N GLU A 449 16.19 12.59 -46.90
CA GLU A 449 17.16 12.13 -47.92
C GLU A 449 16.49 11.23 -48.98
N ARG A 450 15.64 10.30 -48.56
CA ARG A 450 14.86 9.45 -49.49
C ARG A 450 13.90 10.28 -50.35
N SER A 451 13.29 11.33 -49.80
CA SER A 451 12.43 12.26 -50.56
C SER A 451 13.22 12.90 -51.69
N THR A 452 14.42 13.40 -51.39
CA THR A 452 15.31 14.03 -52.38
C THR A 452 15.72 13.03 -53.46
N ILE A 453 16.12 11.81 -53.08
CA ILE A 453 16.54 10.77 -54.04
C ILE A 453 15.40 10.35 -54.98
N LEU A 454 14.19 10.13 -54.46
CA LEU A 454 13.04 9.75 -55.28
C LEU A 454 12.60 10.87 -56.23
N ALA A 455 12.57 12.12 -55.75
CA ALA A 455 12.25 13.28 -56.59
C ALA A 455 13.21 13.39 -57.76
N MET A 456 14.50 13.21 -57.52
CA MET A 456 15.48 13.25 -58.59
C MET A 456 15.42 12.02 -59.51
N SER A 457 15.17 10.83 -58.97
CA SER A 457 15.00 9.61 -59.78
C SER A 457 13.82 9.74 -60.76
N ALA A 458 12.69 10.27 -60.29
CA ALA A 458 11.53 10.55 -61.14
C ALA A 458 11.85 11.61 -62.20
N PHE A 459 12.53 12.69 -61.83
CA PHE A 459 12.95 13.75 -62.75
C PHE A 459 13.84 13.19 -63.89
N LEU A 460 14.89 12.44 -63.55
CA LEU A 460 15.84 11.88 -64.52
C LEU A 460 15.20 10.90 -65.49
N ALA A 461 14.34 10.03 -64.97
CA ALA A 461 13.64 9.07 -65.81
C ALA A 461 12.64 9.78 -66.76
N GLY A 462 12.15 10.98 -66.41
CA GLY A 462 11.41 11.86 -67.32
C GLY A 462 12.28 12.42 -68.43
N VAL A 463 13.53 12.81 -68.13
CA VAL A 463 14.50 13.27 -69.14
C VAL A 463 14.89 12.14 -70.10
N GLU A 464 15.12 10.92 -69.61
CA GLU A 464 15.42 9.74 -70.45
C GLU A 464 14.26 9.44 -71.41
N ALA A 465 13.01 9.45 -70.91
CA ALA A 465 11.82 9.28 -71.74
C ALA A 465 11.72 10.36 -72.84
N TRP A 466 12.05 11.61 -72.51
CA TRP A 466 12.07 12.71 -73.48
C TRP A 466 13.17 12.57 -74.54
N CYS A 467 14.39 12.21 -74.13
CA CYS A 467 15.50 11.96 -75.06
C CYS A 467 15.11 10.87 -76.06
N LYS A 468 14.44 9.81 -75.60
CA LYS A 468 13.93 8.74 -76.47
C LYS A 468 12.95 9.28 -77.51
N ILE A 469 11.97 10.09 -77.11
CA ILE A 469 11.01 10.74 -78.03
C ILE A 469 11.73 11.60 -79.07
N CYS A 470 12.73 12.38 -78.65
CA CYS A 470 13.53 13.22 -79.55
C CYS A 470 14.41 12.42 -80.51
N SER A 471 14.80 11.20 -80.14
CA SER A 471 15.65 10.33 -80.95
C SER A 471 14.86 9.47 -81.94
N GLU A 472 13.63 9.08 -81.60
CA GLU A 472 12.79 8.16 -82.39
C GLU A 472 11.81 8.89 -83.33
N GLY A 473 11.54 10.18 -83.11
CA GLY A 473 10.73 11.03 -84.00
C GLY A 473 11.57 12.08 -84.72
N GLY A 474 11.54 12.10 -86.06
CA GLY A 474 12.09 13.24 -86.82
C GLY A 474 11.39 14.55 -86.42
N LEU A 475 12.10 15.68 -86.55
CA LEU A 475 11.55 17.01 -86.28
C LEU A 475 10.17 17.17 -86.97
N PRO A 476 9.14 17.67 -86.27
CA PRO A 476 7.82 17.86 -86.86
C PRO A 476 7.92 18.67 -88.16
N SER A 477 7.25 18.20 -89.20
CA SER A 477 7.23 18.89 -90.51
C SER A 477 6.26 20.07 -90.53
N GLU A 478 5.24 20.03 -89.66
CA GLU A 478 4.24 21.08 -89.51
C GLU A 478 4.74 22.17 -88.54
N MET A 479 4.56 23.43 -88.93
CA MET A 479 5.04 24.59 -88.17
C MET A 479 4.45 24.65 -86.76
N GLN A 480 3.16 24.34 -86.61
CA GLN A 480 2.46 24.34 -85.33
C GLN A 480 3.04 23.31 -84.35
N ASP A 481 3.34 22.11 -84.85
CA ASP A 481 3.90 21.02 -84.06
C ASP A 481 5.37 21.27 -83.72
N LEU A 482 6.10 21.97 -84.60
CA LEU A 482 7.47 22.39 -84.35
C LEU A 482 7.54 23.48 -83.27
N GLU A 483 6.64 24.47 -83.28
CA GLU A 483 6.52 25.49 -82.23
C GLU A 483 6.19 24.87 -80.87
N LEU A 484 5.27 23.90 -80.84
CA LEU A 484 4.95 23.12 -79.64
C LEU A 484 6.16 22.33 -79.13
N ALA A 485 6.90 21.66 -80.03
CA ALA A 485 8.10 20.91 -79.67
C ALA A 485 9.22 21.83 -79.13
N ILE A 486 9.38 23.03 -79.71
CA ILE A 486 10.34 24.05 -79.24
C ILE A 486 9.94 24.55 -77.84
N HIS A 487 8.68 24.90 -77.63
CA HIS A 487 8.21 25.36 -76.32
C HIS A 487 8.38 24.26 -75.27
N HIS A 488 8.05 23.01 -75.61
CA HIS A 488 8.24 21.87 -74.71
C HIS A 488 9.73 21.64 -74.39
N HIS A 489 10.62 21.77 -75.38
CA HIS A 489 12.06 21.66 -75.19
C HIS A 489 12.64 22.80 -74.33
N GLN A 490 12.18 24.04 -74.53
CA GLN A 490 12.57 25.20 -73.71
C GLN A 490 12.11 25.03 -72.27
N THR A 491 10.86 24.61 -72.06
CA THR A 491 10.32 24.30 -70.75
C THR A 491 11.12 23.19 -70.06
N LEU A 492 11.45 22.10 -70.77
CA LEU A 492 12.30 21.04 -70.23
C LEU A 492 13.72 21.52 -69.92
N TYR A 493 14.32 22.34 -70.78
CA TYR A 493 15.65 22.89 -70.55
C TYR A 493 15.68 23.79 -69.32
N GLU A 494 14.69 24.66 -69.16
CA GLU A 494 14.54 25.51 -67.98
C GLU A 494 14.33 24.66 -66.73
N GLN A 495 13.47 23.63 -66.79
CA GLN A 495 13.25 22.69 -65.69
C GLN A 495 14.51 21.89 -65.33
N VAL A 496 15.28 21.43 -66.32
CA VAL A 496 16.54 20.70 -66.12
C VAL A 496 17.60 21.61 -65.53
N THR A 497 17.72 22.83 -66.05
CA THR A 497 18.69 23.81 -65.55
C THR A 497 18.35 24.20 -64.13
N GLN A 498 17.08 24.49 -63.84
CA GLN A 498 16.60 24.84 -62.51
C GLN A 498 16.79 23.68 -61.52
N ALA A 499 16.33 22.47 -61.86
CA ALA A 499 16.50 21.27 -61.02
C ALA A 499 17.99 20.96 -60.77
N TYR A 500 18.87 21.14 -61.75
CA TYR A 500 20.31 20.97 -61.58
C TYR A 500 20.93 22.04 -60.67
N THR A 501 20.52 23.30 -60.80
CA THR A 501 21.08 24.42 -60.02
C THR A 501 20.58 24.47 -58.57
N GLU A 502 19.31 24.11 -58.32
CA GLU A 502 18.70 24.20 -56.99
C GLU A 502 18.92 22.91 -56.18
N ASP A 503 18.63 21.74 -56.77
CA ASP A 503 18.65 20.45 -56.06
C ASP A 503 19.78 19.51 -56.51
N GLY A 504 20.16 19.56 -57.80
CA GLY A 504 21.08 18.60 -58.41
C GLY A 504 22.53 18.71 -57.92
N LYS A 505 23.00 19.92 -57.63
CA LYS A 505 24.34 20.14 -57.04
C LYS A 505 24.42 19.67 -55.58
N ALA A 506 23.38 19.94 -54.80
CA ALA A 506 23.29 19.46 -53.41
C ALA A 506 23.19 17.94 -53.35
N LEU A 507 22.43 17.31 -54.26
CA LEU A 507 22.33 15.86 -54.33
C LEU A 507 23.61 15.20 -54.86
N LEU A 508 24.30 15.77 -55.84
CA LEU A 508 25.62 15.27 -56.26
C LEU A 508 26.61 15.28 -55.08
N ASP A 509 26.61 16.35 -54.27
CA ASP A 509 27.42 16.40 -53.04
C ASP A 509 27.01 15.34 -52.01
N VAL A 510 25.71 15.03 -51.88
CA VAL A 510 25.18 13.97 -50.99
C VAL A 510 25.54 12.57 -51.50
N LEU A 511 25.35 12.30 -52.79
CA LEU A 511 25.63 11.00 -53.42
C LEU A 511 27.13 10.73 -53.61
N GLN A 512 27.97 11.77 -53.69
CA GLN A 512 29.44 11.64 -53.80
C GLN A 512 30.15 11.61 -52.44
N ARG A 513 29.44 11.84 -51.33
CA ARG A 513 30.04 11.83 -49.99
C ARG A 513 30.56 10.43 -49.64
N PRO A 514 31.85 10.27 -49.27
CA PRO A 514 32.39 8.98 -48.86
C PRO A 514 31.66 8.44 -47.63
N LEU A 515 31.37 7.14 -47.62
CA LEU A 515 30.82 6.44 -46.46
C LEU A 515 31.80 6.56 -45.29
N SER A 516 31.53 7.45 -44.33
CA SER A 516 32.31 7.56 -43.10
C SER A 516 31.84 6.51 -42.09
N PRO A 517 32.72 5.96 -41.23
CA PRO A 517 32.37 4.94 -40.24
C PRO A 517 31.30 5.37 -39.22
N GLY A 518 31.01 6.67 -39.09
CA GLY A 518 29.92 7.20 -38.27
C GLY A 518 28.54 7.23 -38.94
N ASN A 519 28.47 6.95 -40.25
CA ASN A 519 27.23 6.93 -41.04
C ASN A 519 26.69 5.51 -41.27
N SER A 520 27.27 4.49 -40.64
CA SER A 520 26.87 3.08 -40.81
C SER A 520 25.41 2.79 -40.40
N GLU A 521 24.79 3.68 -39.63
CA GLU A 521 23.38 3.59 -39.20
C GLU A 521 22.41 4.36 -40.12
N SER A 522 22.89 5.12 -41.10
CA SER A 522 22.00 5.77 -42.06
C SER A 522 21.44 4.74 -43.05
N LEU A 523 20.11 4.60 -43.11
CA LEU A 523 19.40 3.68 -44.00
C LEU A 523 19.83 3.81 -45.48
N THR A 524 20.22 5.02 -45.88
CA THR A 524 20.70 5.41 -47.22
C THR A 524 22.19 5.12 -47.44
N ALA A 525 23.01 5.08 -46.38
CA ALA A 525 24.45 4.83 -46.50
C ALA A 525 24.80 3.39 -46.92
N THR A 526 23.86 2.44 -46.79
CA THR A 526 24.07 1.06 -47.25
C THR A 526 23.82 0.89 -48.75
N ALA A 527 23.17 1.86 -49.40
CA ALA A 527 22.82 1.77 -50.82
C ALA A 527 23.91 2.46 -51.68
N ASN A 528 24.49 1.70 -52.61
CA ASN A 528 25.51 2.22 -53.53
C ASN A 528 24.84 2.98 -54.69
N TYR A 529 24.77 4.30 -54.59
CA TYR A 529 24.18 5.18 -55.60
C TYR A 529 25.09 5.56 -56.76
N SER A 530 26.31 5.03 -56.82
CA SER A 530 27.29 5.37 -57.88
C SER A 530 26.74 5.19 -59.30
N LYS A 531 25.90 4.18 -59.54
CA LYS A 531 25.23 3.97 -60.84
C LYS A 531 24.22 5.07 -61.17
N ALA A 532 23.45 5.51 -60.18
CA ALA A 532 22.49 6.61 -60.36
C ALA A 532 23.23 7.92 -60.67
N VAL A 533 24.33 8.21 -59.95
CA VAL A 533 25.19 9.38 -60.20
C VAL A 533 25.73 9.41 -61.64
N HIS A 534 26.25 8.28 -62.13
CA HIS A 534 26.76 8.22 -63.51
C HIS A 534 25.65 8.43 -64.54
N CYS A 535 24.49 7.79 -64.34
CA CYS A 535 23.33 7.98 -65.21
C CYS A 535 22.89 9.45 -65.27
N ILE A 536 22.87 10.14 -64.12
CA ILE A 536 22.57 11.59 -64.04
C ILE A 536 23.51 12.41 -64.91
N LEU A 537 24.82 12.20 -64.76
CA LEU A 537 25.83 12.96 -65.47
C LEU A 537 25.77 12.71 -66.99
N ASP A 538 25.53 11.46 -67.40
CA ASP A 538 25.40 11.08 -68.81
C ASP A 538 24.18 11.76 -69.46
N VAL A 539 23.04 11.77 -68.78
CA VAL A 539 21.81 12.43 -69.27
C VAL A 539 21.99 13.95 -69.37
N VAL A 540 22.62 14.58 -68.38
CA VAL A 540 22.93 16.03 -68.43
C VAL A 540 23.83 16.34 -69.63
N HIS A 541 24.84 15.52 -69.87
CA HIS A 541 25.73 15.68 -71.03
C HIS A 541 25.00 15.50 -72.37
N GLU A 542 24.09 14.52 -72.48
CA GLU A 542 23.24 14.29 -73.65
C GLU A 542 22.34 15.49 -73.96
N VAL A 543 21.65 16.04 -72.95
CA VAL A 543 20.77 17.22 -73.13
C VAL A 543 21.58 18.43 -73.61
N LEU A 544 22.73 18.70 -72.99
CA LEU A 544 23.63 19.79 -73.39
C LEU A 544 24.22 19.57 -74.80
N HIS A 545 24.42 18.33 -75.20
CA HIS A 545 24.86 17.99 -76.55
C HIS A 545 23.74 18.25 -77.58
N HIS A 546 22.50 17.82 -77.29
CA HIS A 546 21.34 18.07 -78.15
C HIS A 546 21.03 19.56 -78.29
N GLN A 547 21.13 20.34 -77.22
CA GLN A 547 20.96 21.79 -77.26
C GLN A 547 21.95 22.45 -78.22
N ARG A 548 23.25 22.14 -78.09
CA ARG A 548 24.28 22.68 -79.00
C ARG A 548 24.03 22.31 -80.46
N ARG A 549 23.53 21.09 -80.70
CA ARG A 549 23.19 20.63 -82.04
C ARG A 549 21.97 21.36 -82.61
N LEU A 550 20.92 21.56 -81.82
CA LEU A 550 19.73 22.30 -82.22
C LEU A 550 20.05 23.78 -82.49
N GLU A 551 20.86 24.42 -81.64
CA GLU A 551 21.35 25.78 -81.89
C GLU A 551 22.16 25.86 -83.18
N SER A 552 23.04 24.88 -83.45
CA SER A 552 23.80 24.83 -84.69
C SER A 552 22.89 24.70 -85.92
N ILE A 553 21.87 23.84 -85.88
CA ILE A 553 20.89 23.68 -86.96
C ILE A 553 20.08 24.96 -87.14
N TRP A 554 19.67 25.60 -86.05
CA TRP A 554 18.92 26.87 -86.07
C TRP A 554 19.75 28.00 -86.69
N GLN A 555 21.01 28.16 -86.27
CA GLN A 555 21.93 29.15 -86.84
C GLN A 555 22.22 28.89 -88.33
N HIS A 556 22.17 27.63 -88.76
CA HIS A 556 22.31 27.27 -90.17
C HIS A 556 21.06 27.53 -91.02
N ARG A 557 19.88 27.58 -90.41
CA ARG A 557 18.58 27.81 -91.08
C ARG A 557 18.10 29.27 -90.99
N LYS A 558 18.77 30.08 -90.17
CA LYS A 558 18.63 31.54 -90.10
C LYS A 558 19.44 32.18 -91.21
#